data_AF-A0A520FLV0-F1
#
_entry.id   AF-A0A520FLV0-F1
#
_cell.length_a   1.000
_cell.length_b   1.000
_cell.length_c   1.000
_cell.angle_alpha   90.00
_cell.angle_beta   90.00
_cell.angle_gamma   90.00
#
_symmetry.space_group_name_H-M   'P 1'
#
loop_
_entity.id
_entity.type
_entity.pdbx_description
1 polymer ?
#
loop_
_entity_poly.entity_id
_entity_poly.type
_entity_poly.pdbx_seq_one_letter_code
_entity_poly.pdbx_strand_id
1 'polypeptide(L)'
;MASAPAAHPDSNPEQPDLLLVTCVKKKLAVPAAAKDLYISSLFKKQRTYAEGRGIPWFILSAEHGLVAPDNWLAPYERYLPDTPPTYRAAWGAWAVERLDLLAGPLLGKVVEIHAGAPYINAIADHLTAKGATVVNRLEGLTMGARLQWYTSNGTVEPDAEGVLENERAHAATSSFVTMLLDESQAVAPTEFLGHDGEGLRFHGLYSWWVDDSGASDLTSGLDTQVSRGLIYAGLAGATRWPSGKRSSNTLWSRISGMHLGGRHEFSTFRKTLGSILANTTGSSTIDEEALTIWMKQHLKVLAVPHHDADTLGKLEDDVLRKIDPPLNLQGMSPSPIRKRLKELRRNNR
;
A
#
# COMPACT_ATOMS: atom_id res chain seq x y z
N MET A 1 -12.05 -50.99 -17.65
CA MET A 1 -12.57 -49.61 -17.74
C MET A 1 -13.16 -49.27 -16.38
N ALA A 2 -12.43 -48.54 -15.55
CA ALA A 2 -12.89 -48.15 -14.22
C ALA A 2 -13.63 -46.81 -14.32
N SER A 3 -14.89 -46.77 -13.87
CA SER A 3 -15.73 -45.59 -13.84
C SER A 3 -15.11 -44.49 -12.96
N ALA A 4 -15.12 -43.26 -13.47
CA ALA A 4 -14.84 -42.06 -12.69
C ALA A 4 -15.85 -41.91 -11.54
N PRO A 5 -15.45 -41.43 -10.36
CA PRO A 5 -16.38 -41.20 -9.26
C PRO A 5 -17.34 -40.07 -9.65
N ALA A 6 -18.62 -40.30 -9.41
CA ALA A 6 -19.69 -39.34 -9.63
C ALA A 6 -19.48 -38.10 -8.74
N ALA A 7 -19.52 -36.92 -9.35
CA ALA A 7 -19.56 -35.66 -8.63
C ALA A 7 -20.83 -35.61 -7.76
N HIS A 8 -20.68 -35.31 -6.47
CA HIS A 8 -21.80 -35.09 -5.56
C HIS A 8 -22.57 -33.82 -5.99
N PRO A 9 -23.91 -33.88 -6.09
CA PRO A 9 -24.74 -32.81 -6.67
C PRO A 9 -25.00 -31.60 -5.76
N ASP A 10 -24.45 -31.54 -4.54
CA ASP A 10 -24.81 -30.53 -3.53
C ASP A 10 -23.75 -29.44 -3.27
N SER A 11 -22.60 -29.45 -3.95
CA SER A 11 -21.58 -28.40 -3.76
C SER A 11 -21.93 -27.14 -4.55
N ASN A 12 -22.68 -26.22 -3.93
CA ASN A 12 -22.87 -24.88 -4.46
C ASN A 12 -21.58 -24.05 -4.28
N PRO A 13 -20.86 -23.66 -5.34
CA PRO A 13 -19.63 -22.85 -5.22
C PRO A 13 -19.88 -21.45 -4.62
N GLU A 14 -21.13 -21.04 -4.45
CA GLU A 14 -21.47 -19.80 -3.76
C GLU A 14 -21.37 -19.88 -2.22
N GLN A 15 -21.43 -21.07 -1.62
CA GLN A 15 -21.39 -21.25 -0.17
C GLN A 15 -20.26 -22.19 0.25
N PRO A 16 -19.10 -21.66 0.67
CA PRO A 16 -17.97 -22.49 1.09
C PRO A 16 -18.25 -23.21 2.42
N ASP A 17 -17.76 -24.44 2.56
CA ASP A 17 -17.80 -25.21 3.81
C ASP A 17 -16.70 -24.77 4.78
N LEU A 18 -15.57 -24.29 4.24
CA LEU A 18 -14.37 -23.94 4.99
C LEU A 18 -13.71 -22.71 4.38
N LEU A 19 -13.14 -21.85 5.23
CA LEU A 19 -12.36 -20.70 4.80
C LEU A 19 -10.90 -20.77 5.30
N LEU A 20 -9.95 -20.53 4.41
CA LEU A 20 -8.55 -20.40 4.73
C LEU A 20 -8.10 -18.97 4.50
N VAL A 21 -7.57 -18.32 5.55
CA VAL A 21 -6.98 -16.98 5.45
C VAL A 21 -5.47 -17.05 5.63
N THR A 22 -4.71 -16.24 4.90
CA THR A 22 -3.25 -16.21 5.10
C THR A 22 -2.88 -15.44 6.37
N CYS A 23 -1.85 -15.93 7.08
CA CYS A 23 -1.15 -15.14 8.07
C CYS A 23 -0.55 -13.88 7.44
N VAL A 24 -0.16 -12.93 8.29
CA VAL A 24 0.45 -11.66 7.87
C VAL A 24 1.69 -11.34 8.69
N LYS A 25 2.51 -10.43 8.17
CA LYS A 25 3.75 -10.04 8.82
C LYS A 25 3.53 -9.36 10.18
N LYS A 26 2.62 -8.38 10.24
CA LYS A 26 2.36 -7.55 11.44
C LYS A 26 1.66 -8.39 12.53
N LYS A 27 2.33 -8.56 13.67
CA LYS A 27 1.85 -9.32 14.83
C LYS A 27 1.99 -8.50 16.11
N LEU A 28 1.28 -8.88 17.18
CA LEU A 28 1.58 -8.43 18.54
C LEU A 28 3.01 -8.82 18.94
N ALA A 29 3.60 -8.08 19.87
CA ALA A 29 4.92 -8.40 20.42
C ALA A 29 4.86 -9.45 21.55
N VAL A 30 3.65 -9.86 21.94
CA VAL A 30 3.41 -10.82 23.02
C VAL A 30 2.60 -12.01 22.50
N PRO A 31 2.72 -13.19 23.13
CA PRO A 31 1.88 -14.32 22.79
C PRO A 31 0.39 -14.02 22.91
N ALA A 32 -0.41 -14.52 21.96
CA ALA A 32 -1.85 -14.35 21.91
C ALA A 32 -2.50 -15.50 21.13
N ALA A 33 -3.83 -15.61 21.16
CA ALA A 33 -4.55 -16.47 20.23
C ALA A 33 -4.25 -16.05 18.78
N ALA A 34 -4.19 -17.00 17.85
CA ALA A 34 -3.78 -16.75 16.46
C ALA A 34 -4.65 -15.67 15.79
N LYS A 35 -5.96 -15.65 16.06
CA LYS A 35 -6.90 -14.63 15.56
C LYS A 35 -6.61 -13.22 16.07
N ASP A 36 -5.97 -13.08 17.23
CA ASP A 36 -5.63 -11.80 17.88
C ASP A 36 -4.16 -11.43 17.67
N LEU A 37 -3.29 -12.42 17.41
CA LEU A 37 -1.86 -12.23 17.20
C LEU A 37 -1.58 -11.36 15.98
N TYR A 38 -2.32 -11.54 14.88
CA TYR A 38 -2.10 -10.82 13.63
C TYR A 38 -2.90 -9.52 13.58
N ILE A 39 -2.21 -8.38 13.43
CA ILE A 39 -2.81 -7.04 13.64
C ILE A 39 -2.79 -6.14 12.40
N SER A 40 -2.53 -6.71 11.21
CA SER A 40 -2.59 -5.95 9.95
C SER A 40 -4.04 -5.69 9.54
N SER A 41 -4.31 -4.61 8.80
CA SER A 41 -5.66 -4.31 8.31
C SER A 41 -6.22 -5.37 7.36
N LEU A 42 -5.36 -6.01 6.57
CA LEU A 42 -5.78 -7.14 5.73
C LEU A 42 -6.28 -8.29 6.60
N PHE A 43 -5.51 -8.66 7.62
CA PHE A 43 -5.88 -9.76 8.50
C PHE A 43 -7.13 -9.45 9.32
N LYS A 44 -7.27 -8.23 9.84
CA LYS A 44 -8.50 -7.80 10.51
C LYS A 44 -9.72 -7.99 9.60
N LYS A 45 -9.65 -7.54 8.35
CA LYS A 45 -10.74 -7.72 7.37
C LYS A 45 -10.98 -9.19 7.00
N GLN A 46 -9.92 -9.98 6.82
CA GLN A 46 -9.99 -11.42 6.62
C GLN A 46 -10.71 -12.13 7.77
N ARG A 47 -10.34 -11.80 9.00
CA ARG A 47 -10.95 -12.34 10.22
C ARG A 47 -12.41 -11.94 10.32
N THR A 48 -12.74 -10.66 10.16
CA THR A 48 -14.14 -10.18 10.19
C THR A 48 -14.98 -10.92 9.16
N TYR A 49 -14.48 -11.05 7.92
CA TYR A 49 -15.16 -11.82 6.89
C TYR A 49 -15.31 -13.30 7.27
N ALA A 50 -14.26 -13.92 7.81
CA ALA A 50 -14.29 -15.32 8.24
C ALA A 50 -15.30 -15.58 9.36
N GLU A 51 -15.28 -14.76 10.41
CA GLU A 51 -16.19 -14.87 11.56
C GLU A 51 -17.64 -14.57 11.15
N GLY A 52 -17.86 -13.58 10.26
CA GLY A 52 -19.19 -13.21 9.76
C GLY A 52 -19.86 -14.25 8.86
N ARG A 53 -19.13 -15.28 8.40
CA ARG A 53 -19.69 -16.39 7.60
C ARG A 53 -20.29 -17.50 8.46
N GLY A 54 -19.93 -17.60 9.74
CA GLY A 54 -20.38 -18.67 10.63
C GLY A 54 -19.93 -20.07 10.22
N ILE A 55 -18.91 -20.18 9.35
CA ILE A 55 -18.31 -21.46 8.92
C ILE A 55 -16.92 -21.63 9.58
N PRO A 56 -16.41 -22.87 9.71
CA PRO A 56 -15.08 -23.07 10.24
C PRO A 56 -14.01 -22.40 9.37
N TRP A 57 -13.05 -21.74 10.01
CA TRP A 57 -11.96 -21.07 9.33
C TRP A 57 -10.62 -21.31 10.02
N PHE A 58 -9.55 -21.29 9.23
CA PHE A 58 -8.19 -21.55 9.68
C PHE A 58 -7.21 -20.56 9.05
N ILE A 59 -6.05 -20.40 9.69
CA ILE A 59 -5.01 -19.47 9.25
C ILE A 59 -3.84 -20.27 8.68
N LEU A 60 -3.48 -19.98 7.43
CA LEU A 60 -2.27 -20.50 6.78
C LEU A 60 -1.05 -19.74 7.32
N SER A 61 -0.31 -20.38 8.21
CA SER A 61 0.89 -19.85 8.84
C SER A 61 2.14 -20.29 8.07
N ALA A 62 2.99 -19.34 7.68
CA ALA A 62 4.28 -19.68 7.04
C ALA A 62 5.17 -20.59 7.90
N GLU A 63 5.05 -20.49 9.22
CA GLU A 63 5.86 -21.24 10.18
C GLU A 63 5.17 -22.51 10.67
N HIS A 64 3.89 -22.40 11.00
CA HIS A 64 3.13 -23.46 11.64
C HIS A 64 2.22 -24.22 10.68
N GLY A 65 2.29 -23.98 9.37
CA GLY A 65 1.41 -24.61 8.37
C GLY A 65 -0.02 -24.11 8.42
N LEU A 66 -0.79 -24.66 9.36
CA LEU A 66 -2.21 -24.39 9.56
C LEU A 66 -2.47 -24.25 11.06
N VAL A 67 -3.09 -23.14 11.45
CA VAL A 67 -3.45 -22.86 12.84
C VAL A 67 -4.93 -22.55 12.96
N ALA A 68 -5.56 -23.05 14.02
CA ALA A 68 -6.92 -22.68 14.37
C ALA A 68 -6.93 -21.26 15.00
N PRO A 69 -8.04 -20.53 14.89
CA PRO A 69 -8.16 -19.16 15.40
C PRO A 69 -7.76 -18.98 16.87
N ASP A 70 -8.13 -19.95 17.71
CA ASP A 70 -7.89 -19.90 19.16
C ASP A 70 -6.56 -20.54 19.60
N ASN A 71 -5.73 -21.04 18.66
CA ASN A 71 -4.42 -21.55 19.05
C ASN A 71 -3.53 -20.44 19.57
N TRP A 72 -2.91 -20.65 20.73
CA TRP A 72 -1.98 -19.70 21.32
C TRP A 72 -0.62 -19.75 20.64
N LEU A 73 -0.14 -18.60 20.17
CA LEU A 73 1.10 -18.49 19.40
C LEU A 73 1.96 -17.34 19.95
N ALA A 74 3.27 -17.58 20.03
CA ALA A 74 4.25 -16.51 20.21
C ALA A 74 4.51 -15.79 18.87
N PRO A 75 4.92 -14.51 18.87
CA PRO A 75 5.31 -13.82 17.65
C PRO A 75 6.49 -14.50 16.97
N TYR A 76 6.43 -14.56 15.63
CA TYR A 76 7.42 -15.24 14.80
C TYR A 76 7.65 -14.51 13.47
N GLU A 77 8.78 -14.79 12.82
CA GLU A 77 9.20 -14.23 11.52
C GLU A 77 9.47 -15.37 10.53
N ARG A 78 8.50 -15.60 9.63
CA ARG A 78 8.66 -16.48 8.48
C ARG A 78 7.81 -16.01 7.33
N TYR A 79 8.39 -16.03 6.14
CA TYR A 79 7.71 -15.75 4.88
C TYR A 79 7.84 -16.96 3.96
N LEU A 80 6.71 -17.62 3.67
CA LEU A 80 6.70 -18.90 2.93
C LEU A 80 7.42 -18.82 1.56
N PRO A 81 7.30 -17.73 0.78
CA PRO A 81 8.00 -17.60 -0.51
C PRO A 81 9.54 -17.61 -0.41
N ASP A 82 10.11 -17.20 0.73
CA ASP A 82 11.56 -17.17 0.94
C ASP A 82 12.12 -18.55 1.29
N THR A 83 11.26 -19.55 1.52
CA THR A 83 11.67 -20.91 1.86
C THR A 83 12.04 -21.72 0.60
N PRO A 84 12.83 -22.81 0.72
CA PRO A 84 13.12 -23.68 -0.42
C PRO A 84 11.86 -24.34 -1.01
N PRO A 85 11.86 -24.74 -2.30
CA PRO A 85 10.75 -25.47 -2.90
C PRO A 85 10.35 -26.74 -2.14
N THR A 86 11.34 -27.47 -1.60
CA THR A 86 11.12 -28.66 -0.77
C THR A 86 10.39 -28.35 0.52
N TYR A 87 10.69 -27.21 1.15
CA TYR A 87 9.95 -26.74 2.33
C TYR A 87 8.50 -26.44 1.99
N ARG A 88 8.24 -25.73 0.88
CA ARG A 88 6.86 -25.41 0.46
C ARG A 88 6.04 -26.66 0.14
N ALA A 89 6.65 -27.67 -0.48
CA ALA A 89 5.99 -28.95 -0.76
C ALA A 89 5.63 -29.69 0.54
N ALA A 90 6.58 -29.80 1.48
CA ALA A 90 6.33 -30.41 2.78
C ALA A 90 5.30 -29.63 3.62
N TRP A 91 5.39 -28.30 3.60
CA TRP A 91 4.46 -27.38 4.25
C TRP A 91 3.04 -27.56 3.71
N GLY A 92 2.89 -27.65 2.39
CA GLY A 92 1.60 -27.83 1.72
C GLY A 92 0.92 -29.15 2.07
N ALA A 93 1.66 -30.25 1.94
CA ALA A 93 1.19 -31.58 2.32
C ALA A 93 0.76 -31.61 3.80
N TRP A 94 1.60 -31.11 4.70
CA TRP A 94 1.31 -31.11 6.13
C TRP A 94 0.12 -30.21 6.50
N ALA A 95 0.01 -29.02 5.89
CA ALA A 95 -1.09 -28.10 6.16
C ALA A 95 -2.45 -28.71 5.77
N VAL A 96 -2.51 -29.45 4.65
CA VAL A 96 -3.75 -30.11 4.21
C VAL A 96 -4.09 -31.32 5.07
N GLU A 97 -3.13 -32.15 5.46
CA GLU A 97 -3.39 -33.24 6.41
C GLU A 97 -3.90 -32.71 7.76
N ARG A 98 -3.32 -31.61 8.24
CA ARG A 98 -3.78 -30.96 9.47
C ARG A 98 -5.18 -30.36 9.30
N LEU A 99 -5.52 -29.83 8.12
CA LEU A 99 -6.86 -29.31 7.85
C LEU A 99 -7.88 -30.44 7.86
N ASP A 100 -7.59 -31.55 7.21
CA ASP A 100 -8.43 -32.76 7.17
C ASP A 100 -8.67 -33.31 8.59
N LEU A 101 -7.64 -33.29 9.45
CA LEU A 101 -7.75 -33.68 10.85
C LEU A 101 -8.66 -32.75 11.67
N LEU A 102 -8.53 -31.42 11.49
CA LEU A 102 -9.24 -30.43 12.31
C LEU A 102 -10.66 -30.15 11.82
N ALA A 103 -10.89 -30.19 10.52
CA ALA A 103 -12.18 -29.90 9.89
C ALA A 103 -12.98 -31.17 9.57
N GLY A 104 -12.40 -32.36 9.74
CA GLY A 104 -12.92 -33.62 9.23
C GLY A 104 -12.71 -33.78 7.71
N PRO A 105 -13.09 -34.93 7.13
CA PRO A 105 -12.79 -35.29 5.74
C PRO A 105 -13.07 -34.16 4.74
N LEU A 106 -12.11 -33.89 3.86
CA LEU A 106 -12.21 -32.83 2.86
C LEU A 106 -12.96 -33.23 1.58
N LEU A 107 -13.28 -34.51 1.41
CA LEU A 107 -14.00 -35.03 0.24
C LEU A 107 -15.34 -34.32 0.05
N GLY A 108 -15.52 -33.69 -1.11
CA GLY A 108 -16.76 -32.99 -1.48
C GLY A 108 -16.89 -31.57 -0.91
N LYS A 109 -15.97 -31.13 -0.04
CA LYS A 109 -16.04 -29.78 0.55
C LYS A 109 -15.56 -28.70 -0.41
N VAL A 110 -16.19 -27.53 -0.34
CA VAL A 110 -15.74 -26.29 -0.98
C VAL A 110 -14.86 -25.51 0.00
N VAL A 111 -13.59 -25.35 -0.34
CA VAL A 111 -12.58 -24.61 0.45
C VAL A 111 -12.30 -23.28 -0.23
N GLU A 112 -12.75 -22.19 0.40
CA GLU A 112 -12.43 -20.83 -0.04
C GLU A 112 -11.08 -20.39 0.54
N ILE A 113 -10.19 -19.86 -0.30
CA ILE A 113 -8.82 -19.51 0.10
C ILE A 113 -8.53 -18.04 -0.20
N HIS A 114 -8.20 -17.30 0.86
CA HIS A 114 -7.80 -15.90 0.80
C HIS A 114 -6.30 -15.79 1.05
N ALA A 115 -5.52 -16.10 0.02
CA ALA A 115 -4.07 -16.06 0.09
C ALA A 115 -3.44 -15.48 -1.19
N GLY A 116 -2.13 -15.26 -1.17
CA GLY A 116 -1.36 -14.95 -2.37
C GLY A 116 -1.03 -16.21 -3.16
N ALA A 117 -0.72 -16.06 -4.45
CA ALA A 117 -0.38 -17.17 -5.34
C ALA A 117 0.67 -18.15 -4.75
N PRO A 118 1.73 -17.71 -4.05
CA PRO A 118 2.70 -18.65 -3.47
C PRO A 118 2.13 -19.64 -2.44
N TYR A 119 1.12 -19.23 -1.67
CA TYR A 119 0.45 -20.10 -0.71
C TYR A 119 -0.53 -21.03 -1.42
N ILE A 120 -1.31 -20.49 -2.36
CA ILE A 120 -2.30 -21.27 -3.12
C ILE A 120 -1.60 -22.37 -3.92
N ASN A 121 -0.53 -22.02 -4.64
CA ASN A 121 0.27 -22.97 -5.41
C ASN A 121 0.88 -24.09 -4.53
N ALA A 122 1.09 -23.83 -3.24
CA ALA A 122 1.63 -24.81 -2.32
C ALA A 122 0.56 -25.76 -1.75
N ILE A 123 -0.74 -25.43 -1.78
CA ILE A 123 -1.80 -26.23 -1.13
C ILE A 123 -2.90 -26.73 -2.06
N ALA A 124 -3.14 -26.07 -3.20
CA ALA A 124 -4.32 -26.34 -4.03
C ALA A 124 -4.34 -27.78 -4.56
N ASP A 125 -3.20 -28.29 -5.01
CA ASP A 125 -3.09 -29.67 -5.52
C ASP A 125 -3.34 -30.70 -4.40
N HIS A 126 -2.86 -30.42 -3.18
CA HIS A 126 -3.08 -31.29 -2.02
C HIS A 126 -4.56 -31.30 -1.58
N LEU A 127 -5.23 -30.14 -1.59
CA LEU A 127 -6.67 -30.04 -1.31
C LEU A 127 -7.50 -30.80 -2.36
N THR A 128 -7.17 -30.61 -3.64
CA THR A 128 -7.84 -31.28 -4.76
C THR A 128 -7.62 -32.79 -4.69
N ALA A 129 -6.42 -33.25 -4.32
CA ALA A 129 -6.12 -34.67 -4.13
C ALA A 129 -6.93 -35.32 -3.00
N LYS A 130 -7.36 -34.54 -2.00
CA LYS A 130 -8.29 -34.99 -0.94
C LYS A 130 -9.77 -34.89 -1.36
N GLY A 131 -10.06 -34.46 -2.59
CA GLY A 131 -11.42 -34.36 -3.13
C GLY A 131 -12.15 -33.06 -2.77
N ALA A 132 -11.44 -32.03 -2.32
CA ALA A 132 -12.02 -30.71 -2.10
C ALA A 132 -12.06 -29.88 -3.39
N THR A 133 -13.03 -28.98 -3.49
CA THR A 133 -13.08 -27.93 -4.51
C THR A 133 -12.46 -26.65 -3.96
N VAL A 134 -11.48 -26.07 -4.66
CA VAL A 134 -10.79 -24.85 -4.21
C VAL A 134 -11.37 -23.63 -4.90
N VAL A 135 -11.73 -22.60 -4.12
CA VAL A 135 -12.25 -21.32 -4.63
C VAL A 135 -11.35 -20.17 -4.17
N ASN A 136 -10.85 -19.37 -5.09
CA ASN A 136 -10.07 -18.15 -4.79
C ASN A 136 -10.83 -16.90 -5.26
N ARG A 137 -11.69 -16.33 -4.41
CA ARG A 137 -12.47 -15.13 -4.74
C ARG A 137 -11.62 -13.87 -4.94
N LEU A 138 -10.35 -13.92 -4.55
CA LEU A 138 -9.42 -12.78 -4.60
C LEU A 138 -8.34 -12.95 -5.66
N GLU A 139 -8.55 -13.86 -6.62
CA GLU A 139 -7.66 -14.07 -7.73
C GLU A 139 -7.51 -12.80 -8.59
N GLY A 140 -6.27 -12.50 -9.00
CA GLY A 140 -5.97 -11.32 -9.81
C GLY A 140 -6.13 -9.96 -9.12
N LEU A 141 -6.78 -9.89 -7.95
CA LEU A 141 -6.99 -8.63 -7.24
C LEU A 141 -5.69 -8.11 -6.61
N THR A 142 -5.41 -6.82 -6.86
CA THR A 142 -4.35 -6.08 -6.17
C THR A 142 -4.65 -5.97 -4.66
N MET A 143 -3.64 -5.68 -3.85
CA MET A 143 -3.83 -5.55 -2.39
C MET A 143 -4.91 -4.51 -2.02
N GLY A 144 -4.94 -3.37 -2.71
CA GLY A 144 -5.98 -2.35 -2.52
C GLY A 144 -7.37 -2.86 -2.89
N ALA A 145 -7.50 -3.52 -4.05
CA ALA A 145 -8.76 -4.11 -4.49
C ALA A 145 -9.27 -5.21 -3.55
N ARG A 146 -8.37 -6.02 -2.96
CA ARG A 146 -8.71 -7.01 -1.92
C ARG A 146 -9.30 -6.35 -0.67
N LEU A 147 -8.69 -5.26 -0.20
CA LEU A 147 -9.21 -4.52 0.96
C LEU A 147 -10.60 -3.93 0.68
N GLN A 148 -10.82 -3.42 -0.53
CA GLN A 148 -12.12 -2.94 -0.97
C GLN A 148 -13.15 -4.06 -1.08
N TRP A 149 -12.74 -5.22 -1.62
CA TRP A 149 -13.61 -6.39 -1.76
C TRP A 149 -14.21 -6.84 -0.43
N TYR A 150 -13.42 -6.87 0.65
CA TYR A 150 -13.93 -7.18 2.01
C TYR A 150 -14.92 -6.14 2.53
N THR A 151 -14.73 -4.86 2.18
CA THR A 151 -15.68 -3.81 2.55
C THR A 151 -17.02 -3.99 1.81
N SER A 152 -16.99 -4.46 0.57
CA SER A 152 -18.20 -4.67 -0.24
C SER A 152 -18.89 -6.02 0.00
N ASN A 153 -18.19 -7.04 0.52
CA ASN A 153 -18.68 -8.42 0.66
C ASN A 153 -18.63 -8.97 2.10
N GLY A 154 -18.35 -8.12 3.10
CA GLY A 154 -18.47 -8.48 4.50
C GLY A 154 -19.95 -8.63 4.88
N THR A 155 -20.38 -9.83 5.26
CA THR A 155 -21.69 -10.04 5.88
C THR A 155 -21.61 -9.68 7.36
N VAL A 156 -22.63 -8.98 7.83
CA VAL A 156 -22.87 -8.42 9.18
C VAL A 156 -22.41 -6.98 9.35
N GLU A 157 -23.32 -6.24 9.98
CA GLU A 157 -23.37 -4.81 10.19
C GLU A 157 -22.03 -4.20 10.58
N PRO A 158 -21.81 -2.95 10.19
CA PRO A 158 -20.55 -2.30 10.45
C PRO A 158 -20.28 -2.28 11.97
N ASP A 159 -19.21 -2.94 12.39
CA ASP A 159 -18.69 -2.80 13.75
C ASP A 159 -18.56 -1.30 14.03
N ALA A 160 -19.18 -0.81 15.10
CA ALA A 160 -19.18 0.61 15.44
C ALA A 160 -17.73 1.12 15.52
N GLU A 161 -16.79 0.29 15.99
CA GLU A 161 -15.37 0.63 16.01
C GLU A 161 -14.74 0.67 14.60
N GLY A 162 -15.14 -0.23 13.69
CA GLY A 162 -14.65 -0.28 12.31
C GLY A 162 -15.20 0.83 11.42
N VAL A 163 -16.45 1.23 11.62
CA VAL A 163 -17.03 2.44 11.02
C VAL A 163 -16.34 3.66 11.58
N LEU A 164 -16.22 3.78 12.89
CA LEU A 164 -15.53 4.92 13.50
C LEU A 164 -14.07 4.99 13.05
N GLU A 165 -13.36 3.86 12.91
CA GLU A 165 -11.97 3.84 12.42
C GLU A 165 -11.89 4.24 10.94
N ASN A 166 -12.82 3.76 10.10
CA ASN A 166 -12.87 4.11 8.69
C ASN A 166 -13.34 5.54 8.45
N GLU A 167 -14.34 6.02 9.20
CA GLU A 167 -14.79 7.41 9.24
C GLU A 167 -13.69 8.34 9.76
N ARG A 168 -12.97 7.95 10.83
CA ARG A 168 -11.80 8.69 11.33
C ARG A 168 -10.68 8.73 10.31
N ALA A 169 -10.40 7.61 9.64
CA ALA A 169 -9.42 7.58 8.55
C ALA A 169 -9.86 8.46 7.38
N HIS A 170 -11.13 8.40 6.97
CA HIS A 170 -11.68 9.21 5.89
C HIS A 170 -11.71 10.71 6.24
N ALA A 171 -12.03 11.04 7.50
CA ALA A 171 -11.99 12.38 8.06
C ALA A 171 -10.54 12.89 8.15
N ALA A 172 -9.60 12.05 8.57
CA ALA A 172 -8.18 12.38 8.59
C ALA A 172 -7.66 12.65 7.16
N THR A 173 -7.95 11.78 6.19
CA THR A 173 -7.62 12.02 4.77
C THR A 173 -8.22 13.33 4.28
N SER A 174 -9.50 13.58 4.54
CA SER A 174 -10.18 14.80 4.07
C SER A 174 -9.62 16.06 4.72
N SER A 175 -9.23 15.97 5.99
CA SER A 175 -8.52 17.03 6.72
C SER A 175 -7.16 17.33 6.09
N PHE A 176 -6.35 16.31 5.81
CA PHE A 176 -5.06 16.50 5.12
C PHE A 176 -5.21 17.06 3.71
N VAL A 177 -6.20 16.61 2.94
CA VAL A 177 -6.50 17.16 1.62
C VAL A 177 -6.83 18.64 1.74
N THR A 178 -7.67 19.02 2.70
CA THR A 178 -8.05 20.42 2.94
C THR A 178 -6.82 21.27 3.30
N MET A 179 -5.99 20.81 4.24
CA MET A 179 -4.79 21.52 4.66
C MET A 179 -3.76 21.65 3.53
N LEU A 180 -3.53 20.58 2.75
CA LEU A 180 -2.55 20.59 1.66
C LEU A 180 -2.99 21.40 0.44
N LEU A 181 -4.30 21.66 0.30
CA LEU A 181 -4.90 22.48 -0.76
C LEU A 181 -5.00 23.97 -0.39
N ASP A 182 -4.66 24.36 0.84
CA ASP A 182 -4.71 25.76 1.28
C ASP A 182 -3.44 26.52 0.88
N GLU A 183 -3.39 27.03 -0.35
CA GLU A 183 -2.26 27.82 -0.88
C GLU A 183 -1.89 29.01 0.03
N SER A 184 -2.82 29.53 0.83
CA SER A 184 -2.56 30.68 1.71
C SER A 184 -1.53 30.38 2.81
N GLN A 185 -1.36 29.10 3.16
CA GLN A 185 -0.38 28.63 4.15
C GLN A 185 0.96 28.23 3.51
N ALA A 186 1.07 28.29 2.18
CA ALA A 186 2.30 27.94 1.48
C ALA A 186 3.30 29.11 1.52
N VAL A 187 4.53 28.82 1.92
CA VAL A 187 5.61 29.81 2.07
C VAL A 187 6.66 29.67 0.97
N ALA A 188 7.41 30.74 0.71
CA ALA A 188 8.52 30.68 -0.24
C ALA A 188 9.65 29.78 0.30
N PRO A 189 10.45 29.11 -0.55
CA PRO A 189 11.56 28.26 -0.11
C PRO A 189 12.60 28.97 0.75
N THR A 190 12.85 30.26 0.51
CA THR A 190 13.76 31.08 1.32
C THR A 190 13.24 31.31 2.74
N GLU A 191 11.93 31.59 2.86
CA GLU A 191 11.24 31.72 4.15
C GLU A 191 11.18 30.37 4.88
N PHE A 192 10.82 29.29 4.18
CA PHE A 192 10.82 27.93 4.72
C PHE A 192 12.17 27.59 5.37
N LEU A 193 13.28 27.86 4.67
CA LEU A 193 14.63 27.64 5.18
C LEU A 193 14.98 28.52 6.40
N GLY A 194 14.35 29.68 6.53
CA GLY A 194 14.52 30.59 7.67
C GLY A 194 13.95 30.07 8.99
N HIS A 195 13.01 29.12 8.96
CA HIS A 195 12.42 28.52 10.17
C HIS A 195 13.32 27.51 10.90
N ASP A 196 14.48 27.14 10.34
CA ASP A 196 15.45 26.17 10.90
C ASP A 196 14.84 24.85 11.43
N GLY A 197 13.74 24.42 10.80
CA GLY A 197 13.03 23.19 11.11
C GLY A 197 12.20 23.23 12.40
N GLU A 198 11.94 24.40 13.00
CA GLU A 198 10.98 24.53 14.11
C GLU A 198 9.61 23.95 13.69
N GLY A 199 9.05 23.04 14.49
CA GLY A 199 7.80 22.34 14.17
C GLY A 199 7.86 21.33 13.01
N LEU A 200 8.97 21.24 12.27
CA LEU A 200 9.09 20.45 11.04
C LEU A 200 10.05 19.26 11.15
N ARG A 201 10.61 19.02 12.35
CA ARG A 201 11.45 17.84 12.66
C ARG A 201 10.63 16.58 12.96
N PHE A 202 9.40 16.54 12.46
CA PHE A 202 8.48 15.41 12.55
C PHE A 202 8.16 14.85 11.16
N HIS A 203 7.48 13.71 11.16
CA HIS A 203 6.87 13.13 9.96
C HIS A 203 5.69 13.99 9.50
N GLY A 204 5.23 13.82 8.27
CA GLY A 204 4.07 14.54 7.76
C GLY A 204 3.98 14.55 6.24
N LEU A 205 3.05 15.35 5.72
CA LEU A 205 2.85 15.55 4.29
C LEU A 205 3.22 16.98 3.90
N TYR A 206 3.52 17.17 2.63
CA TYR A 206 3.80 18.49 2.07
C TYR A 206 3.28 18.60 0.64
N SER A 207 2.97 19.82 0.21
CA SER A 207 2.59 20.16 -1.16
C SER A 207 3.48 21.28 -1.69
N TRP A 208 3.71 21.25 -3.00
CA TRP A 208 4.46 22.23 -3.76
C TRP A 208 3.54 22.89 -4.77
N TRP A 209 3.61 24.21 -4.78
CA TRP A 209 2.77 25.10 -5.58
C TRP A 209 3.65 25.88 -6.53
N VAL A 210 3.17 26.12 -7.75
CA VAL A 210 3.84 26.94 -8.75
C VAL A 210 3.03 28.19 -9.06
N ASP A 211 3.72 29.31 -9.27
CA ASP A 211 3.12 30.54 -9.78
C ASP A 211 2.83 30.47 -11.30
N ASP A 212 2.28 31.55 -11.86
CA ASP A 212 1.95 31.62 -13.29
C ASP A 212 3.19 31.51 -14.20
N SER A 213 4.29 32.14 -13.82
CA SER A 213 5.53 32.13 -14.62
C SER A 213 6.14 30.73 -14.66
N GLY A 214 6.25 30.08 -13.50
CA GLY A 214 6.75 28.72 -13.42
C GLY A 214 5.83 27.72 -14.11
N ALA A 215 4.50 27.90 -14.04
CA ALA A 215 3.56 27.07 -14.80
C ALA A 215 3.77 27.19 -16.32
N SER A 216 4.07 28.41 -16.80
CA SER A 216 4.41 28.66 -18.21
C SER A 216 5.71 27.98 -18.62
N ASP A 217 6.76 28.04 -17.79
CA ASP A 217 8.03 27.36 -18.04
C ASP A 217 7.86 25.85 -18.08
N LEU A 218 7.10 25.29 -17.13
CA LEU A 218 6.79 23.87 -17.08
C LEU A 218 5.97 23.42 -18.30
N THR A 219 4.99 24.22 -18.72
CA THR A 219 4.19 23.96 -19.92
C THR A 219 5.07 23.89 -21.16
N SER A 220 5.99 24.84 -21.30
CA SER A 220 6.93 24.91 -22.42
C SER A 220 7.86 23.70 -22.46
N GLY A 221 8.40 23.28 -21.30
CA GLY A 221 9.26 22.10 -21.24
C GLY A 221 8.53 20.77 -21.38
N LEU A 222 7.23 20.72 -21.06
CA LEU A 222 6.40 19.51 -21.16
C LEU A 222 5.72 19.33 -22.52
N ASP A 223 5.62 20.37 -23.34
CA ASP A 223 4.74 20.37 -24.51
C ASP A 223 3.28 20.01 -24.14
N THR A 224 2.86 20.32 -22.91
CA THR A 224 1.53 20.02 -22.37
C THR A 224 1.19 21.03 -21.28
N GLN A 225 -0.04 21.54 -21.29
CA GLN A 225 -0.49 22.57 -20.36
C GLN A 225 -0.33 22.15 -18.88
N VAL A 226 0.33 23.01 -18.10
CA VAL A 226 0.37 23.00 -16.64
C VAL A 226 -0.24 24.32 -16.16
N SER A 227 -1.19 24.25 -15.24
CA SER A 227 -1.80 25.43 -14.63
C SER A 227 -1.02 25.86 -13.38
N ARG A 228 -1.12 27.15 -13.02
CA ARG A 228 -0.69 27.62 -11.70
C ARG A 228 -1.36 26.80 -10.59
N GLY A 229 -0.70 26.66 -9.46
CA GLY A 229 -1.24 25.96 -8.28
C GLY A 229 -0.44 24.73 -7.88
N LEU A 230 -1.09 23.78 -7.21
CA LEU A 230 -0.46 22.56 -6.69
C LEU A 230 0.01 21.66 -7.84
N ILE A 231 1.32 21.42 -7.90
CA ILE A 231 1.94 20.58 -8.94
C ILE A 231 2.47 19.25 -8.41
N TYR A 232 2.81 19.18 -7.13
CA TYR A 232 3.39 18.01 -6.50
C TYR A 232 3.01 17.93 -5.03
N ALA A 233 2.83 16.73 -4.52
CA ALA A 233 2.70 16.48 -3.08
C ALA A 233 3.48 15.22 -2.70
N GLY A 234 3.88 15.13 -1.44
CA GLY A 234 4.61 13.98 -0.96
C GLY A 234 4.61 13.85 0.54
N LEU A 235 5.28 12.80 1.00
CA LEU A 235 5.36 12.46 2.40
C LEU A 235 6.81 12.41 2.89
N ALA A 236 7.00 12.78 4.16
CA ALA A 236 8.22 12.53 4.90
C ALA A 236 7.92 11.68 6.14
N GLY A 237 8.75 10.66 6.38
CA GLY A 237 8.77 9.99 7.68
C GLY A 237 7.80 8.82 7.89
N ALA A 238 7.10 8.33 6.86
CA ALA A 238 6.23 7.17 7.03
C ALA A 238 7.04 5.91 7.36
N THR A 239 6.40 5.04 8.14
CA THR A 239 6.83 3.66 8.28
C THR A 239 6.73 2.95 6.92
N ARG A 240 7.86 2.46 6.41
CA ARG A 240 7.87 1.71 5.14
C ARG A 240 7.33 0.32 5.37
N TRP A 241 6.24 -0.01 4.70
CA TRP A 241 5.72 -1.37 4.66
C TRP A 241 6.23 -2.09 3.40
N PRO A 242 6.57 -3.39 3.49
CA PRO A 242 6.36 -4.30 4.61
C PRO A 242 7.52 -4.33 5.62
N SER A 243 8.59 -3.55 5.47
CA SER A 243 9.78 -3.65 6.34
C SER A 243 9.51 -3.22 7.79
N GLY A 244 8.47 -2.42 8.05
CA GLY A 244 8.18 -1.85 9.37
C GLY A 244 9.23 -0.82 9.81
N LYS A 245 10.21 -0.52 8.94
CA LYS A 245 11.29 0.40 9.25
C LYS A 245 10.73 1.82 9.19
N ARG A 246 10.70 2.48 10.33
CA ARG A 246 10.42 3.92 10.42
C ARG A 246 11.49 4.66 9.64
N SER A 247 11.06 5.54 8.74
CA SER A 247 11.99 6.41 8.04
C SER A 247 12.49 7.45 9.04
N SER A 248 13.80 7.61 9.17
CA SER A 248 14.41 8.70 9.95
C SER A 248 14.26 10.08 9.29
N ASN A 249 13.47 10.18 8.22
CA ASN A 249 13.38 11.38 7.39
C ASN A 249 12.21 12.23 7.90
N THR A 250 12.47 13.46 8.27
CA THR A 250 11.48 14.43 8.72
C THR A 250 11.03 15.32 7.56
N LEU A 251 9.96 16.09 7.74
CA LEU A 251 9.56 17.13 6.79
C LEU A 251 10.74 18.06 6.50
N TRP A 252 11.46 18.48 7.55
CA TRP A 252 12.66 19.29 7.41
C TRP A 252 13.72 18.60 6.55
N SER A 253 14.22 17.43 6.95
CA SER A 253 15.32 16.78 6.19
C SER A 253 14.91 16.41 4.76
N ARG A 254 13.62 16.15 4.51
CA ARG A 254 13.10 15.91 3.15
C ARG A 254 13.09 17.18 2.32
N ILE A 255 12.49 18.26 2.82
CA ILE A 255 12.27 19.49 2.06
C ILE A 255 13.58 20.27 1.95
N SER A 256 14.19 20.63 3.08
CA SER A 256 15.42 21.42 3.10
C SER A 256 16.62 20.62 2.60
N GLY A 257 16.78 19.39 3.09
CA GLY A 257 17.95 18.56 2.79
C GLY A 257 17.93 17.91 1.41
N MET A 258 16.77 17.40 0.95
CA MET A 258 16.70 16.64 -0.31
C MET A 258 16.15 17.46 -1.48
N HIS A 259 15.02 18.15 -1.30
CA HIS A 259 14.42 18.93 -2.40
C HIS A 259 15.14 20.26 -2.64
N LEU A 260 15.52 20.97 -1.58
CA LEU A 260 16.24 22.23 -1.65
C LEU A 260 17.76 22.08 -1.54
N GLY A 261 18.27 20.89 -1.21
CA GLY A 261 19.71 20.59 -1.08
C GLY A 261 20.49 20.42 -2.39
N GLY A 262 19.89 20.74 -3.53
CA GLY A 262 20.63 20.96 -4.78
C GLY A 262 21.07 19.73 -5.58
N ARG A 263 20.58 18.52 -5.27
CA ARG A 263 20.92 17.30 -6.05
C ARG A 263 19.70 16.46 -6.41
N HIS A 264 19.45 16.29 -7.71
CA HIS A 264 18.30 15.58 -8.24
C HIS A 264 18.36 14.06 -8.02
N GLU A 265 19.55 13.47 -7.86
CA GLU A 265 19.74 12.05 -7.53
C GLU A 265 19.04 11.66 -6.21
N PHE A 266 18.94 12.62 -5.28
CA PHE A 266 18.30 12.42 -3.98
C PHE A 266 16.85 12.93 -3.96
N SER A 267 16.31 13.41 -5.07
CA SER A 267 15.00 14.05 -5.12
C SER A 267 14.28 13.76 -6.42
N THR A 268 13.31 12.84 -6.37
CA THR A 268 12.43 12.54 -7.51
C THR A 268 11.67 13.76 -8.00
N PHE A 269 11.35 14.70 -7.10
CA PHE A 269 10.73 15.97 -7.44
C PHE A 269 11.68 16.88 -8.24
N ARG A 270 12.92 17.07 -7.78
CA ARG A 270 13.95 17.82 -8.53
C ARG A 270 14.23 17.17 -9.88
N LYS A 271 14.36 15.83 -9.92
CA LYS A 271 14.55 15.11 -11.18
C LYS A 271 13.39 15.36 -12.15
N THR A 272 12.17 15.47 -11.63
CA THR A 272 10.98 15.79 -12.43
C THR A 272 11.06 17.21 -12.98
N LEU A 273 11.23 18.22 -12.13
CA LEU A 273 11.35 19.62 -12.57
C LEU A 273 12.54 19.86 -13.50
N GLY A 274 13.72 19.38 -13.11
CA GLY A 274 14.95 19.52 -13.89
C GLY A 274 14.85 18.87 -15.27
N SER A 275 14.20 17.71 -15.39
CA SER A 275 14.00 17.07 -16.71
C SER A 275 13.09 17.90 -17.63
N ILE A 276 12.10 18.62 -17.05
CA ILE A 276 11.20 19.50 -17.81
C ILE A 276 11.99 20.73 -18.28
N LEU A 277 12.68 21.41 -17.36
CA LEU A 277 13.41 22.64 -17.66
C LEU A 277 14.61 22.41 -18.58
N ALA A 278 15.30 21.28 -18.45
CA ALA A 278 16.38 20.89 -19.37
C ALA A 278 15.84 20.67 -20.80
N ASN A 279 14.61 20.15 -20.94
CA ASN A 279 13.99 19.96 -22.25
C ASN A 279 13.70 21.31 -22.94
N THR A 280 13.30 22.34 -22.19
CA THR A 280 13.07 23.70 -22.73
C THR A 280 14.31 24.27 -23.43
N THR A 281 15.50 23.97 -22.92
CA THR A 281 16.78 24.44 -23.48
C THR A 281 17.45 23.42 -24.41
N GLY A 282 16.83 22.27 -24.65
CA GLY A 282 17.41 21.17 -25.42
C GLY A 282 18.61 20.50 -24.73
N SER A 283 18.79 20.70 -23.43
CA SER A 283 19.87 20.12 -22.64
C SER A 283 19.61 18.66 -22.29
N SER A 284 20.63 17.81 -22.36
CA SER A 284 20.60 16.42 -21.89
C SER A 284 20.95 16.26 -20.40
N THR A 285 21.27 17.36 -19.72
CA THR A 285 21.68 17.39 -18.31
C THR A 285 20.90 18.42 -17.51
N ILE A 286 20.62 18.08 -16.26
CA ILE A 286 19.96 18.98 -15.31
C ILE A 286 21.01 19.94 -14.72
N ASP A 287 20.83 21.24 -14.95
CA ASP A 287 21.58 22.29 -14.27
C ASP A 287 21.00 22.47 -12.85
N GLU A 288 21.73 22.03 -11.84
CA GLU A 288 21.30 22.08 -10.45
C GLU A 288 21.24 23.48 -9.87
N GLU A 289 22.10 24.39 -10.33
CA GLU A 289 22.15 25.77 -9.86
C GLU A 289 20.96 26.53 -10.41
N ALA A 290 20.75 26.46 -11.73
CA ALA A 290 19.60 27.05 -12.40
C ALA A 290 18.28 26.48 -11.85
N LEU A 291 18.19 25.16 -11.64
CA LEU A 291 17.01 24.54 -11.04
C LEU A 291 16.76 25.05 -9.61
N THR A 292 17.80 25.23 -8.81
CA THR A 292 17.66 25.74 -7.44
C THR A 292 17.16 27.19 -7.43
N ILE A 293 17.68 28.04 -8.33
CA ILE A 293 17.23 29.41 -8.50
C ILE A 293 15.76 29.42 -8.92
N TRP A 294 15.41 28.65 -9.95
CA TRP A 294 14.04 28.54 -10.45
C TRP A 294 13.06 28.07 -9.36
N MET A 295 13.42 27.03 -8.59
CA MET A 295 12.59 26.54 -7.49
C MET A 295 12.35 27.61 -6.43
N LYS A 296 13.36 28.44 -6.10
CA LYS A 296 13.23 29.52 -5.11
C LYS A 296 12.36 30.69 -5.62
N GLN A 297 12.35 30.91 -6.93
CA GLN A 297 11.60 32.00 -7.56
C GLN A 297 10.13 31.64 -7.76
N HIS A 298 9.85 30.44 -8.24
CA HIS A 298 8.52 30.09 -8.77
C HIS A 298 7.71 29.16 -7.88
N LEU A 299 8.31 28.57 -6.85
CA LEU A 299 7.60 27.64 -6.00
C LEU A 299 7.26 28.20 -4.64
N LYS A 300 6.19 27.66 -4.06
CA LYS A 300 5.89 27.71 -2.63
C LYS A 300 5.74 26.30 -2.09
N VAL A 301 6.03 26.12 -0.80
CA VAL A 301 5.91 24.85 -0.10
C VAL A 301 5.03 25.01 1.13
N LEU A 302 4.15 24.04 1.33
CA LEU A 302 3.32 23.90 2.51
C LEU A 302 3.65 22.56 3.16
N ALA A 303 3.88 22.54 4.46
CA ALA A 303 4.20 21.33 5.21
C ALA A 303 3.24 21.16 6.39
N VAL A 304 2.65 19.98 6.51
CA VAL A 304 1.69 19.62 7.56
C VAL A 304 2.29 18.51 8.42
N PRO A 305 2.78 18.83 9.63
CA PRO A 305 3.29 17.83 10.57
C PRO A 305 2.22 16.83 10.99
N HIS A 306 2.61 15.57 11.17
CA HIS A 306 1.77 14.53 11.74
C HIS A 306 2.58 13.62 12.66
N HIS A 307 2.09 13.41 13.88
CA HIS A 307 2.85 12.74 14.92
C HIS A 307 2.82 11.20 14.80
N ASP A 308 1.82 10.62 14.14
CA ASP A 308 1.69 9.17 14.00
C ASP A 308 2.21 8.64 12.65
N ALA A 309 3.47 8.20 12.65
CA ALA A 309 4.16 7.64 11.48
C ALA A 309 3.52 6.36 10.91
N ASP A 310 2.74 5.63 11.70
CA ASP A 310 2.20 4.32 11.32
C ASP A 310 0.87 4.44 10.53
N THR A 311 0.14 5.55 10.68
CA THR A 311 -1.05 5.89 9.88
C THR A 311 -0.70 6.64 8.58
N LEU A 312 0.43 7.35 8.58
CA LEU A 312 0.92 8.19 7.46
C LEU A 312 1.03 7.46 6.11
N GLY A 313 1.56 6.24 6.08
CA GLY A 313 1.78 5.52 4.82
C GLY A 313 0.51 5.12 4.07
N LYS A 314 -0.61 4.90 4.78
CA LYS A 314 -1.92 4.66 4.14
C LYS A 314 -2.60 5.96 3.74
N LEU A 315 -2.45 6.99 4.59
CA LEU A 315 -2.97 8.32 4.31
C LEU A 315 -2.35 8.90 3.02
N GLU A 316 -1.07 8.67 2.75
CA GLU A 316 -0.38 9.15 1.55
C GLU A 316 -1.10 8.75 0.26
N ASP A 317 -1.35 7.45 0.08
CA ASP A 317 -1.99 6.94 -1.13
C ASP A 317 -3.39 7.52 -1.33
N ASP A 318 -4.18 7.64 -0.25
CA ASP A 318 -5.53 8.20 -0.32
C ASP A 318 -5.53 9.72 -0.55
N VAL A 319 -4.63 10.45 0.11
CA VAL A 319 -4.47 11.90 -0.05
C VAL A 319 -3.99 12.23 -1.46
N LEU A 320 -2.95 11.55 -1.96
CA LEU A 320 -2.42 11.78 -3.31
C LEU A 320 -3.45 11.44 -4.38
N ARG A 321 -4.24 10.37 -4.21
CA ARG A 321 -5.35 10.07 -5.13
C ARG A 321 -6.42 11.15 -5.16
N LYS A 322 -6.75 11.74 -4.01
CA LYS A 322 -7.75 12.82 -3.91
C LYS A 322 -7.24 14.15 -4.45
N ILE A 323 -5.98 14.50 -4.23
CA ILE A 323 -5.37 15.74 -4.74
C ILE A 323 -5.03 15.63 -6.23
N ASP A 324 -4.64 14.43 -6.69
CA ASP A 324 -4.18 14.12 -8.04
C ASP A 324 -3.10 15.08 -8.62
N PRO A 325 -1.96 15.34 -7.92
CA PRO A 325 -0.97 16.30 -8.39
C PRO A 325 -0.40 15.93 -9.77
N PRO A 326 -0.31 16.86 -10.73
CA PRO A 326 0.02 16.55 -12.12
C PRO A 326 1.43 15.97 -12.30
N LEU A 327 2.39 16.33 -11.43
CA LEU A 327 3.79 15.88 -11.55
C LEU A 327 4.13 14.65 -10.71
N ASN A 328 3.21 14.15 -9.87
CA ASN A 328 3.40 12.87 -9.16
C ASN A 328 3.29 11.69 -10.15
N LEU A 329 4.31 10.82 -10.18
CA LEU A 329 4.33 9.64 -11.06
C LEU A 329 4.03 8.33 -10.32
N GLN A 330 4.62 8.13 -9.14
CA GLN A 330 4.46 6.91 -8.36
C GLN A 330 3.07 6.90 -7.72
N GLY A 331 2.35 5.78 -7.82
CA GLY A 331 1.01 5.62 -7.23
C GLY A 331 -0.14 6.31 -7.98
N MET A 332 0.16 7.05 -9.05
CA MET A 332 -0.84 7.86 -9.78
C MET A 332 -1.32 7.20 -11.07
N SER A 333 -2.58 7.45 -11.42
CA SER A 333 -3.18 7.02 -12.69
C SER A 333 -2.48 7.69 -13.90
N PRO A 334 -2.37 7.00 -15.05
CA PRO A 334 -1.79 7.59 -16.26
C PRO A 334 -2.54 8.84 -16.73
N SER A 335 -1.82 9.89 -17.09
CA SER A 335 -2.33 11.10 -17.76
C SER A 335 -1.36 11.53 -18.87
N PRO A 336 -1.76 12.41 -19.82
CA PRO A 336 -0.86 12.93 -20.84
C PRO A 336 0.43 13.53 -20.24
N ILE A 337 0.30 14.38 -19.20
CA ILE A 337 1.44 14.96 -18.47
C ILE A 337 2.34 13.85 -17.90
N ARG A 338 1.79 12.85 -17.21
CA ARG A 338 2.58 11.77 -16.57
C ARG A 338 3.26 10.85 -17.59
N LYS A 339 2.65 10.64 -18.76
CA LYS A 339 3.29 9.90 -19.86
C LYS A 339 4.50 10.65 -20.37
N ARG A 340 4.34 11.94 -20.68
CA ARG A 340 5.41 12.81 -21.16
C ARG A 340 6.55 12.96 -20.15
N LEU A 341 6.22 13.12 -18.88
CA LEU A 341 7.20 13.14 -17.78
C LEU A 341 8.05 11.86 -17.69
N LYS A 342 7.44 10.69 -17.90
CA LYS A 342 8.18 9.41 -17.89
C LYS A 342 9.18 9.34 -19.04
N GLU A 343 8.89 9.96 -20.18
CA GLU A 343 9.83 10.06 -21.31
C GLU A 343 11.00 10.99 -20.97
N LEU A 344 10.72 12.23 -20.55
CA LEU A 344 11.77 13.22 -20.24
C LEU A 344 12.73 12.73 -19.13
N ARG A 345 12.21 12.05 -18.11
CA ARG A 345 13.03 11.49 -17.02
C ARG A 345 13.91 10.32 -17.41
N ARG A 346 13.63 9.64 -18.53
CA ARG A 346 14.50 8.55 -19.03
C ARG A 346 15.76 9.11 -19.69
N ASN A 347 15.67 10.30 -20.28
CA ASN A 347 16.77 10.94 -20.99
C ASN A 347 17.77 11.60 -20.03
N ASN A 348 17.30 12.06 -18.86
CA ASN A 348 18.11 12.73 -17.84
C ASN A 348 18.47 11.77 -16.69
N ARG A 349 19.10 10.64 -17.04
CA ARG A 349 19.19 9.50 -16.11
C ARG A 349 20.25 9.64 -15.05
#